data_AF-A0A3C0ZZT8-F1
#
_entry.id   AF-A0A3C0ZZT8-F1
#
_cell.length_a   1.000
_cell.length_b   1.000
_cell.length_c   1.000
_cell.angle_alpha   90.00
_cell.angle_beta   90.00
_cell.angle_gamma   90.00
#
_symmetry.space_group_name_H-M   'P 1'
#
loop_
_entity.id
_entity.type
_entity.pdbx_description
1 polymer ?
#
loop_
_entity_poly.entity_id
_entity_poly.type
_entity_poly.pdbx_seq_one_letter_code
_entity_poly.pdbx_strand_id
1 'polypeptide(L)' 'AIALSVAHDSHNIICVGVSNEEMYAAIQALIDQEGGFVLVENGQVIASLPLPIAGLMSDLTGEEVSQRLKHLHDTAY' A
#
# COMPACT_ATOMS: atom_id res chain seq x y z
N ALA A 1 2.14 10.50 0.43
CA ALA A 1 1.42 9.81 -0.68
C ALA A 1 0.90 8.43 -0.27
N ILE A 2 -0.11 7.91 -0.99
CA ILE A 2 -0.72 6.58 -0.80
C ILE A 2 -0.74 5.88 -2.15
N ALA A 3 -0.32 4.62 -2.21
CA ALA A 3 -0.43 3.77 -3.41
C ALA A 3 -1.04 2.42 -3.05
N LEU A 4 -1.89 1.88 -3.94
CA LEU A 4 -2.51 0.57 -3.74
C LEU A 4 -2.89 -0.13 -5.06
N SER A 5 -2.99 -1.45 -5.02
CA SER A 5 -3.44 -2.30 -6.15
C SER A 5 -4.90 -2.76 -6.02
N VAL A 6 -5.54 -2.53 -4.87
CA VAL A 6 -6.96 -2.85 -4.65
C VAL A 6 -7.86 -1.71 -5.18
N ALA A 7 -7.91 -1.56 -6.50
CA ALA A 7 -8.67 -0.51 -7.18
C ALA A 7 -9.84 -1.08 -8.00
N HIS A 8 -11.03 -1.09 -7.41
CA HIS A 8 -12.23 -1.65 -8.05
C HIS A 8 -12.56 -0.94 -9.38
N ASP A 9 -12.75 -1.63 -10.51
CA ASP A 9 -12.71 -3.10 -10.73
C ASP A 9 -11.51 -3.56 -11.58
N SER A 10 -10.69 -2.64 -12.06
CA SER A 10 -9.54 -2.98 -12.92
C SER A 10 -8.33 -3.48 -12.14
N HIS A 11 -8.23 -3.12 -10.86
CA HIS A 11 -7.12 -3.47 -9.96
C HIS A 11 -5.75 -3.05 -10.50
N ASN A 12 -5.71 -1.95 -11.26
CA ASN A 12 -4.48 -1.26 -11.61
C ASN A 12 -3.93 -0.52 -10.39
N ILE A 13 -2.64 -0.19 -10.43
CA ILE A 13 -2.03 0.71 -9.45
C ILE A 13 -2.76 2.06 -9.49
N ILE A 14 -3.27 2.49 -8.35
CA ILE A 14 -3.73 3.87 -8.13
C ILE A 14 -2.86 4.52 -7.06
N CYS A 15 -2.61 5.81 -7.22
CA CYS A 15 -1.80 6.58 -6.29
C CYS A 15 -2.35 7.99 -6.12
N VAL A 16 -2.31 8.50 -4.89
CA VAL A 16 -2.67 9.88 -4.54
C VAL A 16 -1.56 10.47 -3.67
N GLY A 17 -1.23 11.74 -3.87
CA GLY A 17 -0.21 12.43 -3.12
C GLY A 17 -0.16 13.91 -3.47
N VAL A 18 0.64 14.68 -2.72
CA VAL A 18 0.81 16.12 -2.91
C VAL A 18 2.09 16.49 -3.66
N SER A 19 2.94 15.50 -3.96
CA SER A 19 4.18 15.65 -4.73
C SER A 19 4.42 14.44 -5.62
N ASN A 20 5.05 14.66 -6.77
CA ASN A 20 5.37 13.58 -7.72
C ASN A 20 6.42 12.64 -7.11
N GLU A 21 7.35 13.16 -6.32
CA GLU A 21 8.43 12.43 -5.69
C GLU A 21 7.89 11.41 -4.67
N GLU A 22 6.93 11.82 -3.82
CA GLU A 22 6.30 10.89 -2.88
C GLU A 22 5.41 9.87 -3.59
N MET A 23 4.68 10.29 -4.63
CA MET A 23 3.87 9.37 -5.44
C MET A 23 4.74 8.30 -6.11
N TYR A 24 5.87 8.71 -6.69
CA TYR A 24 6.85 7.81 -7.28
C TYR A 24 7.40 6.82 -6.24
N ALA A 25 7.80 7.30 -5.06
CA ALA A 25 8.28 6.44 -3.98
C ALA A 25 7.21 5.43 -3.52
N ALA A 26 5.95 5.85 -3.40
CA ALA A 26 4.84 4.97 -3.01
C ALA A 26 4.56 3.90 -4.07
N ILE A 27 4.58 4.26 -5.36
CA ILE A 27 4.39 3.32 -6.47
C ILE A 27 5.55 2.32 -6.52
N GLN A 28 6.80 2.79 -6.39
CA GLN A 28 7.96 1.90 -6.42
C GLN A 28 7.92 0.88 -5.27
N ALA A 29 7.66 1.35 -4.04
CA ALA A 29 7.51 0.46 -2.89
C ALA A 29 6.35 -0.54 -3.05
N LEU A 30 5.24 -0.14 -3.68
CA LEU A 30 4.11 -1.03 -3.97
C LEU A 30 4.50 -2.14 -4.96
N ILE A 31 5.28 -1.80 -5.99
CA ILE A 31 5.81 -2.78 -6.96
C ILE A 31 6.78 -3.74 -6.27
N ASP A 32 7.69 -3.23 -5.45
CA ASP A 32 8.71 -4.01 -4.76
C ASP A 32 8.13 -5.04 -3.77
N GLN A 33 6.95 -4.76 -3.19
CA GLN A 33 6.23 -5.69 -2.31
C GLN A 33 5.15 -6.54 -3.02
N GLU A 34 5.10 -6.50 -4.36
CA GLU A 34 4.16 -7.27 -5.19
C GLU A 34 2.67 -6.92 -4.99
N GLY A 35 2.37 -5.66 -4.64
CA GLY A 35 1.02 -5.14 -4.50
C GLY A 35 0.55 -4.94 -3.05
N GLY A 36 -0.71 -4.55 -2.87
CA GLY A 36 -1.31 -4.23 -1.59
C GLY A 36 -1.47 -2.75 -1.34
N PHE A 37 -0.98 -2.25 -0.21
CA PHE A 37 -1.10 -0.86 0.23
C PHE A 37 0.24 -0.32 0.72
N VAL A 38 0.54 0.95 0.41
CA VAL A 38 1.72 1.68 0.86
C VAL A 38 1.35 3.11 1.24
N LEU A 39 1.83 3.56 2.41
CA LEU A 39 1.84 4.95 2.84
C LEU A 39 3.27 5.49 2.83
N VAL A 40 3.47 6.65 2.21
CA VAL A 40 4.73 7.39 2.16
C VAL A 40 4.52 8.78 2.73
N GLU A 41 5.48 9.25 3.54
CA GLU A 41 5.56 10.63 3.99
C GLU A 41 7.03 11.07 3.99
N ASN A 42 7.31 12.29 3.52
CA ASN A 42 8.67 12.82 3.44
C ASN A 42 9.63 11.90 2.66
N GLY A 43 9.11 11.22 1.64
CA GLY A 43 9.86 10.26 0.81
C GLY A 43 10.20 8.92 1.48
N GLN A 44 9.68 8.65 2.68
CA GLN A 44 9.89 7.39 3.41
C GLN A 44 8.60 6.58 3.50
N VAL A 45 8.69 5.26 3.40
CA VAL A 45 7.54 4.38 3.67
C VAL A 45 7.28 4.37 5.18
N ILE A 46 6.11 4.85 5.59
CA ILE A 46 5.72 4.91 7.01
C ILE A 46 4.86 3.72 7.43
N ALA A 47 4.15 3.09 6.49
CA ALA A 47 3.41 1.85 6.72
C ALA A 47 3.11 1.15 5.39
N SER A 48 3.01 -0.18 5.42
CA SER A 48 2.60 -0.97 4.26
C SER A 48 1.89 -2.28 4.63
N LEU A 49 1.11 -2.80 3.69
CA LEU A 49 0.49 -4.13 3.73
C LEU A 49 0.73 -4.80 2.37
N PRO A 50 1.70 -5.73 2.27
CA PRO A 50 1.90 -6.53 1.07
C PRO A 50 0.72 -7.46 0.80
N LEU A 51 0.26 -7.50 -0.45
CA LEU A 51 -0.75 -8.46 -0.93
C LEU A 51 -0.21 -9.21 -2.17
N PRO A 52 0.80 -10.07 -2.01
CA PRO A 52 1.55 -10.64 -3.13
C PRO A 52 0.71 -11.53 -4.06
N ILE A 53 -0.43 -12.04 -3.58
CA ILE A 53 -1.30 -12.89 -4.39
C ILE A 53 -2.22 -11.99 -5.23
N ALA A 54 -1.84 -11.80 -6.49
CA ALA A 54 -2.54 -10.99 -7.49
C ALA A 54 -2.73 -9.51 -7.11
N GLY A 55 -1.96 -8.98 -6.15
CA GLY A 55 -2.16 -7.64 -5.61
C GLY A 55 -3.43 -7.47 -4.77
N LEU A 56 -4.08 -8.58 -4.37
CA LEU A 56 -5.39 -8.58 -3.72
C LEU A 56 -5.45 -9.39 -2.43
N MET A 57 -4.62 -10.42 -2.29
CA MET A 57 -4.64 -11.32 -1.14
C MET A 57 -3.24 -11.49 -0.54
N SER A 58 -3.22 -11.79 0.75
CA SER A 58 -2.01 -12.12 1.50
C SER A 58 -1.94 -13.62 1.76
N ASP A 59 -0.73 -14.13 1.92
CA ASP A 59 -0.40 -15.47 2.41
C ASP A 59 -0.33 -15.55 3.95
N LEU A 60 -0.52 -14.43 4.65
CA LEU A 60 -0.60 -14.34 6.10
C LEU A 60 -1.97 -14.77 6.65
N THR A 61 -2.03 -15.00 7.96
CA THR A 61 -3.30 -15.26 8.65
C THR A 61 -4.22 -14.04 8.63
N GLY A 62 -5.53 -14.26 8.77
CA GLY A 62 -6.52 -13.19 8.81
C GLY A 62 -6.27 -12.20 9.95
N GLU A 63 -5.83 -12.70 11.11
CA GLU A 63 -5.46 -11.88 12.26
C GLU A 63 -4.27 -10.96 11.97
N GLU A 64 -3.22 -11.48 11.33
CA GLU A 64 -2.05 -10.68 10.94
C GLU A 64 -2.41 -9.60 9.93
N VAL A 65 -3.20 -9.94 8.90
CA VAL A 65 -3.68 -8.98 7.91
C VAL A 65 -4.54 -7.91 8.57
N SER A 66 -5.45 -8.30 9.47
CA SER A 66 -6.32 -7.38 10.20
C SER A 66 -5.52 -6.39 11.06
N GLN A 67 -4.50 -6.88 11.78
CA GLN A 67 -3.63 -6.03 12.59
C GLN A 67 -2.84 -5.04 11.74
N ARG A 68 -2.27 -5.49 10.62
CA ARG A 68 -1.53 -4.61 9.70
C ARG A 68 -2.42 -3.57 9.02
N LEU A 69 -3.62 -3.95 8.60
CA LEU A 69 -4.59 -3.02 8.04
C LEU A 69 -5.03 -1.97 9.07
N LYS A 70 -5.23 -2.39 10.33
CA LYS A 70 -5.49 -1.45 11.42
C LYS A 70 -4.33 -0.48 11.62
N HIS A 71 -3.10 -0.97 11.66
CA HIS A 71 -1.91 -0.13 11.78
C HIS A 71 -1.78 0.89 10.64
N LEU A 72 -2.10 0.50 9.40
CA LEU A 72 -2.17 1.42 8.26
C LEU A 72 -3.17 2.56 8.48
N HIS A 73 -4.40 2.25 8.93
CA HIS A 73 -5.39 3.27 9.23
C HIS A 73 -4.93 4.19 10.37
N ASP A 74 -4.41 3.63 11.46
CA ASP A 74 -3.94 4.38 12.62
C ASP A 74 -2.77 5.33 12.24
N THR A 75 -1.95 4.95 11.26
CA THR A 75 -0.80 5.75 10.78
C THR A 75 -1.23 6.85 9.79
N ALA A 76 -2.39 6.72 9.15
CA ALA A 76 -2.90 7.70 8.19
C ALA A 76 -3.62 8.90 8.84
N TYR A 77 -3.97 8.81 10.13
CA TYR A 77 -4.60 9.86 10.93
C TYR A 77 -3.58 10.67 11.72
#